data_AF-A0AAV2HE86-F1
#
_entry.id   AF-A0AAV2HE86-F1
#
_cell.length_a   1.000
_cell.length_b   1.000
_cell.length_c   1.000
_cell.angle_alpha   90.00
_cell.angle_beta   90.00
_cell.angle_gamma   90.00
#
_symmetry.space_group_name_H-M   'P 1'
#
loop_
_entity.id
_entity.type
_entity.pdbx_description
1 polymer ?
#
loop_
_entity_poly.entity_id
_entity_poly.type
_entity_poly.pdbx_seq_one_letter_code
_entity_poly.pdbx_strand_id
1 'polypeptide(L)'
;VYYVLKEAAKTLPSFVCYILLILMVFAMVGYILFSRTSEYFKNFIACIETLFTGLLGHSGFKETNLPISEKWITILFFCLFVIFVVVLLTNFFLAILLDLLTASAQVKCAATRPETSLVFIVLWDSILKALGSKRDPRDRLRDNTEQEVAITTEP
;
A
#
# COMPACT_ATOMS: atom_id res chain seq x y z
N VAL A 1 25.79 6.35 -5.21
CA VAL A 1 25.20 5.02 -4.95
C VAL A 1 25.25 4.66 -3.46
N TYR A 2 26.43 4.62 -2.81
CA TYR A 2 26.54 4.30 -1.37
C TYR A 2 25.74 5.23 -0.43
N TYR A 3 25.70 6.54 -0.69
CA TYR A 3 24.94 7.50 0.12
C TYR A 3 23.42 7.24 0.08
N VAL A 4 22.88 6.97 -1.12
CA VAL A 4 21.45 6.66 -1.33
C VAL A 4 21.06 5.36 -0.62
N LEU A 5 21.94 4.36 -0.67
CA LEU A 5 21.71 3.08 0.00
C LEU A 5 21.72 3.22 1.53
N LYS A 6 22.59 4.08 2.08
CA LYS A 6 22.66 4.36 3.52
C LYS A 6 21.40 5.07 4.01
N GLU A 7 20.89 6.04 3.24
CA GLU A 7 19.68 6.78 3.62
C GLU A 7 18.43 5.92 3.49
N ALA A 8 18.34 5.07 2.45
CA ALA A 8 17.27 4.09 2.31
C ALA A 8 17.31 2.99 3.39
N ALA A 9 18.50 2.58 3.82
CA ALA A 9 18.65 1.61 4.91
C ALA A 9 18.17 2.17 6.26
N LYS A 10 18.09 3.50 6.43
CA LYS A 10 17.61 4.13 7.66
C LYS A 10 16.08 4.08 7.80
N THR A 11 15.33 4.04 6.70
CA THR A 11 13.86 3.97 6.69
C THR A 11 13.31 2.54 6.70
N LEU A 12 14.14 1.57 6.28
CA LEU A 12 13.86 0.13 6.26
C LEU A 12 13.42 -0.49 7.61
N PRO A 13 14.00 -0.13 8.77
CA PRO A 13 13.63 -0.74 10.06
C PRO A 13 12.20 -0.41 10.48
N SER A 14 11.80 0.85 10.31
CA SER A 14 10.43 1.30 10.60
C SER A 14 9.43 0.56 9.71
N PHE A 15 9.79 0.29 8.47
CA PHE A 15 8.97 -0.52 7.59
C PHE A 15 8.79 -1.96 8.07
N VAL A 16 9.89 -2.64 8.38
CA VAL A 16 9.84 -4.03 8.84
C VAL A 16 8.95 -4.14 10.09
N CYS A 17 8.96 -3.12 10.96
CA CYS A 17 8.06 -3.02 12.09
C CYS A 17 6.57 -3.02 11.68
N TYR A 18 6.18 -2.26 10.65
CA TYR A 18 4.80 -2.27 10.14
C TYR A 18 4.39 -3.64 9.58
N ILE A 19 5.25 -4.31 8.80
CA ILE A 19 4.99 -5.68 8.34
C ILE A 19 4.78 -6.62 9.53
N LEU A 20 5.67 -6.56 10.52
CA LEU A 20 5.60 -7.44 11.69
C LEU A 20 4.30 -7.23 12.47
N LEU A 21 3.85 -5.98 12.65
CA LEU A 21 2.58 -5.70 13.33
C LEU A 21 1.38 -6.30 12.59
N ILE A 22 1.29 -6.08 11.28
CA ILE A 22 0.22 -6.67 10.46
C ILE A 22 0.25 -8.21 10.56
N LEU A 23 1.45 -8.79 10.44
CA LEU A 23 1.63 -10.24 10.46
C LEU A 23 1.26 -10.82 11.83
N MET A 24 1.53 -10.09 12.91
CA MET A 24 1.12 -10.45 14.26
C MET A 24 -0.41 -10.45 14.42
N VAL A 25 -1.10 -9.45 13.87
CA VAL A 25 -2.58 -9.39 13.88
C VAL A 25 -3.17 -10.57 13.13
N PHE A 26 -2.67 -10.86 11.93
CA PHE A 26 -3.12 -12.04 11.16
C PHE A 26 -2.77 -13.36 11.86
N ALA A 27 -1.64 -13.43 12.57
CA ALA A 27 -1.26 -14.60 13.38
C ALA A 27 -2.21 -14.81 14.55
N MET A 28 -2.65 -13.74 15.21
CA MET A 28 -3.66 -13.85 16.27
C MET A 28 -5.02 -14.32 15.74
N VAL A 29 -5.49 -13.75 14.62
CA VAL A 29 -6.75 -14.16 13.99
C VAL A 29 -6.68 -15.62 13.52
N GLY A 30 -5.58 -16.00 12.85
CA GLY A 30 -5.36 -17.37 12.38
C GLY A 30 -5.24 -18.38 13.52
N TYR A 31 -4.57 -18.02 14.62
CA TYR A 31 -4.53 -18.84 15.82
C TYR A 31 -5.94 -19.07 16.38
N ILE A 32 -6.76 -18.02 16.52
CA ILE A 32 -8.13 -18.17 17.05
C ILE A 32 -9.00 -19.04 16.13
N LEU A 33 -8.90 -18.87 14.81
CA LEU A 33 -9.73 -19.61 13.85
C LEU A 33 -9.31 -21.08 13.69
N PHE A 34 -8.01 -21.38 13.73
CA PHE A 34 -7.48 -22.70 13.33
C PHE A 34 -6.74 -23.46 14.44
N SER A 35 -6.64 -22.91 15.65
CA SER A 35 -5.91 -23.53 16.78
C SER A 35 -6.39 -24.95 17.12
N ARG A 36 -7.69 -25.24 16.93
CA ARG A 36 -8.28 -26.55 17.27
C ARG A 36 -8.24 -27.56 16.14
N THR A 37 -7.95 -27.12 14.91
CA THR A 37 -8.25 -27.91 13.70
C THR A 37 -7.02 -28.20 12.85
N SER A 38 -5.87 -27.61 13.16
CA SER A 38 -4.64 -27.77 12.39
C SER A 38 -3.39 -27.75 13.27
N GLU A 39 -2.45 -28.65 13.01
CA GLU A 39 -1.16 -28.68 13.72
C GLU A 39 -0.28 -27.47 13.38
N TYR A 40 -0.43 -26.91 12.19
CA TYR A 40 0.29 -25.71 11.75
C TYR A 40 -0.14 -24.43 12.49
N PHE A 41 -1.29 -24.45 13.16
CA PHE A 41 -1.85 -23.31 13.90
C PHE A 41 -1.96 -23.57 15.41
N LYS A 42 -1.39 -24.67 15.91
CA LYS A 42 -1.49 -25.10 17.31
C LYS A 42 -0.76 -24.18 18.28
N ASN A 43 0.35 -23.60 17.83
CA ASN A 43 1.19 -22.67 18.60
C ASN A 43 1.29 -21.33 17.88
N PHE A 44 1.42 -20.24 18.64
CA PHE A 44 1.58 -18.89 18.07
C PHE A 44 2.82 -18.78 17.16
N ILE A 45 3.95 -19.39 17.56
CA ILE A 45 5.18 -19.42 16.75
C ILE A 45 4.97 -20.18 15.43
N ALA A 46 4.33 -21.35 15.48
CA ALA A 46 4.05 -22.15 14.28
C ALA A 46 3.08 -21.43 13.33
N CYS A 47 2.11 -20.70 13.88
CA CYS A 47 1.20 -19.85 13.11
C CYS A 47 1.95 -18.75 12.36
N ILE A 48 2.89 -18.07 13.03
CA ILE A 48 3.75 -17.04 12.41
C ILE A 48 4.59 -17.63 11.29
N GLU A 49 5.22 -18.79 11.50
CA GLU A 49 6.03 -19.47 10.48
C GLU A 49 5.18 -19.85 9.26
N THR A 50 3.96 -20.34 9.49
CA THR A 50 3.01 -20.69 8.43
C THR A 50 2.54 -19.45 7.65
N LEU A 51 2.29 -18.33 8.34
CA LEU A 51 1.93 -17.05 7.70
C LEU A 51 3.11 -16.44 6.94
N PHE A 52 4.33 -16.57 7.45
CA PHE A 52 5.54 -16.11 6.76
C PHE A 52 5.81 -16.94 5.50
N THR A 53 5.62 -18.25 5.57
CA THR A 53 5.70 -19.13 4.40
C THR A 53 4.57 -18.82 3.41
N GLY A 54 3.37 -18.51 3.91
CA GLY A 54 2.24 -18.00 3.12
C GLY A 54 2.55 -16.67 2.44
N LEU A 55 3.28 -15.76 3.10
CA LEU A 55 3.78 -14.50 2.52
C LEU A 55 4.73 -14.77 1.34
N LEU A 56 5.59 -15.79 1.45
CA LEU A 56 6.49 -16.24 0.39
C LEU A 56 5.77 -17.01 -0.74
N GLY A 57 4.46 -17.24 -0.61
CA GLY A 57 3.62 -17.92 -1.60
C GLY A 57 3.50 -19.43 -1.42
N HIS A 58 4.15 -20.02 -0.40
CA HIS A 58 3.99 -21.44 -0.09
C HIS A 58 3.08 -21.61 1.13
N SER A 59 1.82 -21.91 0.86
CA SER A 59 0.80 -21.89 1.88
C SER A 59 0.58 -23.30 2.46
N GLY A 60 0.86 -23.47 3.75
CA GLY A 60 0.60 -24.72 4.50
C GLY A 60 -0.89 -25.05 4.66
N PHE A 61 -1.78 -24.19 4.14
CA PHE A 61 -3.24 -24.35 4.23
C PHE A 61 -3.75 -25.60 3.50
N LYS A 62 -2.97 -26.17 2.58
CA LYS A 62 -3.33 -27.38 1.82
C LYS A 62 -3.44 -28.63 2.71
N GLU A 63 -2.77 -28.64 3.86
CA GLU A 63 -2.75 -29.78 4.80
C GLU A 63 -3.72 -29.62 5.97
N THR A 64 -4.54 -28.56 5.95
CA THR A 64 -5.59 -28.34 6.94
C THR A 64 -6.70 -29.37 6.71
N ASN A 65 -6.61 -30.52 7.37
CA ASN A 65 -7.59 -31.61 7.34
C ASN A 65 -8.90 -31.20 8.05
N LEU A 66 -9.61 -30.20 7.49
CA LEU A 66 -10.87 -29.71 8.01
C LEU A 66 -12.05 -30.58 7.52
N PRO A 67 -13.01 -30.95 8.40
CA PRO A 67 -14.31 -31.45 7.96
C PRO A 67 -15.02 -30.42 7.06
N ILE A 68 -15.84 -30.91 6.13
CA ILE A 68 -16.41 -30.15 5.01
C ILE A 68 -17.21 -28.89 5.45
N SER A 69 -17.74 -28.89 6.68
CA SER A 69 -18.61 -27.83 7.23
C SER A 69 -17.93 -26.47 7.39
N GLU A 70 -16.62 -26.42 7.68
CA GLU A 70 -15.90 -25.19 8.07
C GLU A 70 -14.95 -24.69 6.95
N LYS A 71 -15.06 -25.23 5.72
CA LYS A 71 -14.13 -24.91 4.62
C LYS A 71 -14.24 -23.46 4.15
N TRP A 72 -15.43 -22.87 4.23
CA TRP A 72 -15.70 -21.51 3.76
C TRP A 72 -14.90 -20.44 4.51
N ILE A 73 -14.79 -20.54 5.84
CA ILE A 73 -14.02 -19.56 6.64
C ILE A 73 -12.52 -19.61 6.29
N THR A 74 -12.01 -20.81 5.99
CA THR A 74 -10.61 -21.04 5.60
C THR A 74 -10.30 -20.39 4.25
N ILE A 75 -11.18 -20.58 3.27
CA ILE A 75 -11.03 -20.01 1.93
C ILE A 75 -11.13 -18.49 1.96
N LEU A 76 -12.07 -17.94 2.73
CA LEU A 76 -12.23 -16.50 2.91
C LEU A 76 -10.99 -15.89 3.57
N PHE A 77 -10.50 -16.50 4.65
CA PHE A 77 -9.30 -16.05 5.35
C PHE A 77 -8.07 -16.08 4.43
N PHE A 78 -7.88 -17.15 3.66
CA PHE A 78 -6.79 -17.27 2.71
C PHE A 78 -6.86 -16.21 1.60
N CYS A 79 -8.03 -16.01 1.00
CA CYS A 79 -8.22 -15.01 -0.05
C CYS A 79 -7.94 -13.59 0.48
N LEU A 80 -8.46 -13.26 1.66
CA LEU A 80 -8.24 -11.98 2.31
C LEU A 80 -6.77 -11.77 2.68
N PHE A 81 -6.08 -12.81 3.18
CA PHE A 81 -4.65 -12.77 3.46
C PHE A 81 -3.82 -12.51 2.20
N VAL A 82 -4.09 -13.23 1.10
CA VAL A 82 -3.35 -13.05 -0.17
C VAL A 82 -3.55 -11.65 -0.75
N ILE A 83 -4.80 -11.16 -0.80
CA ILE A 83 -5.09 -9.79 -1.28
C ILE A 83 -4.37 -8.77 -0.40
N PHE A 84 -4.44 -8.92 0.91
CA PHE A 84 -3.83 -7.98 1.85
C PHE A 84 -2.31 -7.95 1.72
N VAL A 85 -1.67 -9.12 1.60
CA VAL A 85 -0.23 -9.25 1.37
C VAL A 85 0.20 -8.57 0.07
N VAL A 86 -0.51 -8.80 -1.03
CA VAL A 86 -0.19 -8.19 -2.33
C VAL A 86 -0.33 -6.68 -2.26
N VAL A 87 -1.41 -6.16 -1.67
CA VAL A 87 -1.64 -4.72 -1.52
C VAL A 87 -0.60 -4.09 -0.58
N LEU A 88 -0.25 -4.75 0.52
CA LEU A 88 0.75 -4.27 1.46
C LEU A 88 2.14 -4.21 0.82
N LEU A 89 2.57 -5.30 0.17
CA LEU A 89 3.87 -5.33 -0.49
C LEU A 89 3.93 -4.34 -1.65
N THR A 90 2.85 -4.20 -2.42
CA THR A 90 2.79 -3.24 -3.53
C THR A 90 2.83 -1.81 -3.02
N ASN A 91 1.99 -1.45 -2.04
CA ASN A 91 1.99 -0.10 -1.45
C ASN A 91 3.34 0.24 -0.85
N PHE A 92 4.02 -0.74 -0.26
CA PHE A 92 5.34 -0.49 0.29
C PHE A 92 6.44 -0.38 -0.76
N PHE A 93 6.40 -1.24 -1.78
CA PHE A 93 7.31 -1.14 -2.91
C PHE A 93 7.16 0.24 -3.56
N LEU A 94 5.93 0.73 -3.76
CA LEU A 94 5.67 2.08 -4.21
C LEU A 94 6.22 3.14 -3.25
N ALA A 95 6.03 3.00 -1.94
CA ALA A 95 6.53 3.97 -0.95
C ALA A 95 8.06 4.12 -1.01
N ILE A 96 8.80 3.01 -1.08
CA ILE A 96 10.26 3.04 -1.28
C ILE A 96 10.61 3.66 -2.63
N LEU A 97 9.96 3.23 -3.71
CA LEU A 97 10.30 3.72 -5.05
C LEU A 97 10.03 5.23 -5.16
N LEU A 98 8.94 5.71 -4.57
CA LEU A 98 8.60 7.13 -4.50
C LEU A 98 9.60 7.91 -3.65
N ASP A 99 10.07 7.35 -2.54
CA ASP A 99 11.12 7.94 -1.70
C ASP A 99 12.46 8.03 -2.45
N LEU A 100 12.84 6.99 -3.21
CA LEU A 100 14.05 7.01 -4.04
C LEU A 100 13.94 7.97 -5.24
N LEU A 101 12.77 8.03 -5.88
CA LEU A 101 12.49 8.95 -6.98
C LEU A 101 12.51 10.40 -6.48
N THR A 102 11.90 10.67 -5.33
CA THR A 102 11.94 12.00 -4.72
C THR A 102 13.34 12.34 -4.25
N ALA A 103 14.09 11.46 -3.60
CA ALA A 103 15.48 11.73 -3.21
C ALA A 103 16.38 12.04 -4.42
N SER A 104 16.29 11.27 -5.51
CA SER A 104 17.04 11.51 -6.74
C SER A 104 16.53 12.73 -7.53
N ALA A 105 15.22 13.00 -7.50
CA ALA A 105 14.64 14.20 -8.06
C ALA A 105 15.04 15.43 -7.25
N GLN A 106 15.08 15.41 -5.92
CA GLN A 106 15.53 16.54 -5.09
C GLN A 106 17.01 16.88 -5.36
N VAL A 107 17.87 15.89 -5.62
CA VAL A 107 19.26 16.13 -6.07
C VAL A 107 19.31 16.85 -7.43
N LYS A 108 18.33 16.65 -8.31
CA LYS A 108 18.21 17.36 -9.60
C LYS A 108 17.36 18.64 -9.53
N CYS A 109 16.42 18.75 -8.59
CA CYS A 109 15.34 19.73 -8.48
C CYS A 109 15.51 20.69 -7.29
N ALA A 110 16.62 20.65 -6.55
CA ALA A 110 17.03 21.77 -5.70
C ALA A 110 17.15 23.09 -6.49
N ALA A 111 17.13 23.03 -7.84
CA ALA A 111 17.01 24.18 -8.74
C ALA A 111 15.57 24.60 -9.11
N THR A 112 14.50 23.81 -8.85
CA THR A 112 13.14 24.13 -9.33
C THR A 112 12.06 23.43 -8.50
N ARG A 113 11.57 24.07 -7.43
CA ARG A 113 10.70 23.44 -6.41
C ARG A 113 9.16 23.56 -6.55
N PRO A 114 8.50 24.31 -7.47
CA PRO A 114 7.02 24.38 -7.40
C PRO A 114 6.25 23.40 -8.31
N GLU A 115 6.90 22.67 -9.23
CA GLU A 115 6.14 22.00 -10.32
C GLU A 115 5.74 20.53 -10.06
N THR A 116 6.36 19.83 -9.10
CA THR A 116 6.17 18.38 -8.94
C THR A 116 4.86 17.95 -8.26
N SER A 117 4.25 18.80 -7.42
CA SER A 117 2.93 18.52 -6.83
C SER A 117 1.80 18.66 -7.86
N LEU A 118 1.97 19.54 -8.85
CA LEU A 118 1.00 19.74 -9.93
C LEU A 118 1.01 18.56 -10.92
N VAL A 119 2.18 17.99 -11.21
CA VAL A 119 2.31 16.86 -12.14
C VAL A 119 1.58 15.62 -11.64
N PHE A 120 1.67 15.30 -10.35
CA PHE A 120 0.93 14.18 -9.75
C PHE A 120 -0.59 14.37 -9.86
N ILE A 121 -1.08 15.58 -9.60
CA ILE A 121 -2.51 15.92 -9.71
C ILE A 121 -3.00 15.83 -11.16
N VAL A 122 -2.21 16.29 -12.14
CA VAL A 122 -2.56 16.23 -13.58
C VAL A 122 -2.55 14.81 -14.12
N LEU A 123 -1.59 13.97 -13.69
CA LEU A 123 -1.56 12.55 -14.03
C LEU A 123 -2.73 11.80 -13.40
N TRP A 124 -3.04 12.09 -12.13
CA TRP A 124 -4.18 11.50 -11.44
C TRP A 124 -5.51 11.92 -12.07
N ASP A 125 -5.64 13.18 -12.51
CA ASP A 125 -6.79 13.67 -13.26
C ASP A 125 -6.94 12.97 -14.62
N SER A 126 -5.83 12.66 -15.29
CA SER A 126 -5.83 11.89 -16.55
C SER A 126 -6.26 10.44 -16.34
N ILE A 127 -5.84 9.82 -15.23
CA ILE A 127 -6.27 8.47 -14.83
C ILE A 127 -7.75 8.47 -14.45
N LEU A 128 -8.23 9.46 -13.72
CA LEU A 128 -9.65 9.61 -13.36
C LEU A 128 -10.52 9.87 -14.60
N LYS A 129 -10.02 10.61 -15.58
CA LYS A 129 -10.68 10.80 -16.89
C LYS A 129 -10.73 9.51 -17.69
N ALA A 130 -9.68 8.70 -17.68
CA ALA A 130 -9.67 7.38 -18.30
C ALA A 130 -10.63 6.40 -17.59
N LEU A 131 -10.83 6.57 -16.29
CA LEU A 131 -11.82 5.84 -15.49
C LEU A 131 -13.24 6.44 -15.55
N GLY A 132 -13.49 7.39 -16.46
CA GLY A 132 -14.83 7.86 -16.81
C GLY A 132 -15.33 9.08 -16.02
N SER A 133 -14.47 9.78 -15.26
CA SER A 133 -14.87 11.01 -14.58
C SER A 133 -14.90 12.19 -15.57
N LYS A 134 -16.11 12.65 -15.92
CA LYS A 134 -16.34 13.92 -16.66
C LYS A 134 -16.26 15.12 -15.72
N ARG A 135 -15.07 15.49 -15.24
CA ARG A 135 -14.85 16.82 -14.67
C ARG A 135 -13.94 17.63 -15.59
N ASP A 136 -14.54 18.65 -16.19
CA ASP A 136 -13.95 19.44 -17.27
C ASP A 136 -13.02 20.53 -16.69
N PRO A 137 -11.76 20.63 -17.11
CA PRO A 137 -10.78 21.57 -16.56
C PRO A 137 -11.08 23.06 -16.83
N ARG A 138 -12.10 23.38 -17.66
CA ARG A 138 -12.47 24.77 -18.00
C ARG A 138 -13.14 25.55 -16.86
N ASP A 139 -13.65 24.88 -15.83
CA ASP A 139 -14.27 25.57 -14.69
C ASP A 139 -13.25 26.33 -13.84
N ARG A 140 -12.00 25.86 -13.78
CA ARG A 140 -10.93 26.56 -13.03
C ARG A 140 -10.47 27.85 -13.72
N LEU A 141 -10.58 27.92 -15.04
CA LEU A 141 -10.26 29.13 -15.80
C LEU A 141 -11.36 30.19 -15.64
N ARG A 142 -12.62 29.76 -15.45
CA ARG A 142 -13.74 30.66 -15.15
C ARG A 142 -13.60 31.32 -13.78
N ASP A 143 -13.21 30.57 -12.75
CA ASP A 143 -13.02 31.10 -11.40
C ASP A 143 -11.89 32.15 -11.34
N ASN A 144 -10.75 31.90 -12.02
CA ASN A 144 -9.68 32.91 -12.13
C ASN A 144 -10.09 34.14 -12.95
N THR A 145 -10.88 33.97 -14.01
CA THR A 145 -11.34 35.12 -14.82
C THR A 145 -12.39 35.94 -14.06
N GLU A 146 -13.26 35.30 -13.28
CA GLU A 146 -14.26 35.96 -12.42
C GLU A 146 -13.59 36.69 -11.23
N GLN A 147 -12.51 36.13 -10.66
CA GLN A 147 -11.70 36.82 -9.65
C GLN A 147 -10.92 38.01 -10.23
N GLU A 148 -10.33 37.89 -11.42
CA GLU A 148 -9.58 38.99 -12.04
C GLU A 148 -10.50 40.16 -12.43
N VAL A 149 -11.73 39.88 -12.88
CA VAL A 149 -12.74 40.90 -13.17
C VAL A 149 -13.22 41.58 -11.88
N ALA A 150 -13.45 40.84 -10.80
CA ALA A 150 -13.90 41.41 -9.52
C ALA A 150 -12.89 42.39 -8.91
N ILE A 151 -11.59 42.10 -9.03
CA ILE A 151 -10.50 42.95 -8.50
C ILE A 151 -10.35 44.26 -9.31
N THR A 152 -10.69 44.27 -10.60
CA THR A 152 -10.62 45.47 -11.44
C THR A 152 -11.84 46.40 -11.37
N THR A 153 -12.93 45.99 -10.71
CA THR A 153 -14.19 46.74 -10.65
C THR A 153 -14.47 47.42 -9.31
N GLU A 154 -13.59 47.31 -8.30
CA GLU A 154 -13.71 48.09 -7.07
C GLU A 154 -12.98 49.44 -7.23
N PRO A 155 -13.69 50.59 -7.20
CA PRO A 155 -13.11 51.94 -7.29
C PRO A 155 -12.45 52.43 -6.00
#